data_AF-A0A2K6T5K1-F1
#
_entry.id   AF-A0A2K6T5K1-F1
#
_cell.length_a   1.000
_cell.length_b   1.000
_cell.length_c   1.000
_cell.angle_alpha   90.00
_cell.angle_beta   90.00
_cell.angle_gamma   90.00
#
_symmetry.space_group_name_H-M   'P 1'
#
loop_
_entity.id
_entity.type
_entity.pdbx_description
1 polymer ?
#
loop_
_entity_poly.entity_id
_entity_poly.type
_entity_poly.pdbx_seq_one_letter_code
_entity_poly.pdbx_strand_id
1 'polypeptide(L)'
;MNCKEGTDSSCGCRGNDEKKMLKCVVVGDGAVGKTCLLMSYANDAFPEEYVPTVFDHYAVTVTVGGKQHLLGLYDTAGQEDYNQLRPLSYPNTDVFLICFSVVNPASYHNVQEEWVPELKDCMPHVPYVLIGTQIGAQCYLECSALTQKGLKAVFDEAILTIFHPKKKKKRCSEGHSCCSII
;
A
#
# COMPACT_ATOMS: atom_id res chain seq x y z
N MET A 1 67.71 24.09 -5.45
CA MET A 1 67.16 23.34 -4.31
C MET A 1 65.77 22.84 -4.66
N ASN A 2 65.58 21.52 -4.58
CA ASN A 2 64.30 20.80 -4.71
C ASN A 2 63.38 21.01 -3.50
N CYS A 3 62.07 20.83 -3.70
CA CYS A 3 61.11 19.97 -2.95
C CYS A 3 59.65 20.38 -3.30
N LYS A 4 58.61 19.55 -3.46
CA LYS A 4 58.36 18.10 -3.69
C LYS A 4 56.86 18.00 -4.10
N GLU A 5 56.49 17.01 -4.91
CA GLU A 5 55.10 16.60 -5.19
C GLU A 5 54.43 15.88 -4.01
N GLY A 6 53.09 15.87 -4.00
CA GLY A 6 52.23 14.83 -3.41
C GLY A 6 51.38 15.27 -2.22
N THR A 7 50.05 15.24 -2.34
CA THR A 7 49.21 14.07 -1.96
C THR A 7 47.74 14.27 -2.38
N ASP A 8 47.16 13.14 -2.74
CA ASP A 8 45.83 12.84 -3.25
C ASP A 8 44.70 13.04 -2.21
N SER A 9 43.45 12.86 -2.66
CA SER A 9 42.23 12.50 -1.92
C SER A 9 41.37 13.60 -1.26
N SER A 10 40.27 13.96 -1.92
CA SER A 10 38.97 13.31 -1.67
C SER A 10 37.85 13.90 -2.53
N CYS A 11 37.20 13.04 -3.30
CA CYS A 11 35.96 13.31 -4.01
C CYS A 11 34.87 13.66 -3.01
N GLY A 12 34.47 14.92 -2.94
CA GLY A 12 33.19 15.31 -2.39
C GLY A 12 32.10 15.14 -3.45
N CYS A 13 31.89 13.90 -3.91
CA CYS A 13 30.76 13.61 -4.77
C CYS A 13 29.48 13.78 -3.92
N ARG A 14 28.90 14.98 -3.93
CA ARG A 14 27.56 15.25 -3.38
C ARG A 14 26.56 14.47 -4.22
N GLY A 15 26.39 13.20 -3.88
CA GLY A 15 25.25 12.42 -4.34
C GLY A 15 24.00 13.15 -3.85
N ASN A 16 23.21 13.66 -4.80
CA ASN A 16 21.85 14.03 -4.53
C ASN A 16 21.16 12.71 -4.14
N ASP A 17 20.94 12.45 -2.86
CA ASP A 17 20.10 11.34 -2.40
C ASP A 17 18.68 11.65 -2.87
N GLU A 18 18.41 11.35 -4.14
CA GLU A 18 17.11 11.51 -4.76
C GLU A 18 16.16 10.58 -4.01
N LYS A 19 15.29 11.16 -3.17
CA LYS A 19 14.33 10.40 -2.37
C LYS A 19 13.42 9.63 -3.34
N LYS A 20 13.70 8.33 -3.53
CA LYS A 20 12.85 7.43 -4.33
C LYS A 20 11.42 7.52 -3.79
N MET A 21 10.49 7.91 -4.65
CA MET A 21 9.06 7.87 -4.34
C MET A 21 8.60 6.42 -4.37
N LEU A 22 8.00 5.98 -3.26
CA LEU A 22 7.32 4.69 -3.16
C LEU A 22 5.90 4.86 -3.67
N LYS A 23 5.43 3.94 -4.50
CA LYS A 23 4.07 3.94 -5.06
C LYS A 23 3.20 2.89 -4.38
N CYS A 24 2.12 3.36 -3.76
CA CYS A 24 1.07 2.56 -3.13
C CYS A 24 -0.25 2.74 -3.89
N VAL A 25 -0.77 1.66 -4.47
CA VAL A 25 -2.07 1.68 -5.18
C VAL A 25 -3.14 1.01 -4.32
N VAL A 26 -4.30 1.63 -4.20
CA VAL A 26 -5.42 1.12 -3.40
C VAL A 26 -6.54 0.62 -4.31
N VAL A 27 -6.96 -0.63 -4.10
CA VAL A 27 -8.03 -1.32 -4.84
C VAL A 27 -9.04 -1.92 -3.87
N GLY A 28 -10.18 -2.41 -4.39
CA GLY A 28 -11.29 -2.93 -3.60
C GLY A 28 -12.63 -2.42 -4.10
N ASP A 29 -13.72 -3.02 -3.63
CA ASP A 29 -15.08 -2.72 -4.09
C ASP A 29 -15.44 -1.24 -4.02
N GLY A 30 -16.47 -0.86 -4.80
CA GLY A 30 -17.13 0.43 -4.65
C GLY A 30 -17.60 0.66 -3.21
N ALA A 31 -17.52 1.92 -2.75
CA ALA A 31 -18.04 2.36 -1.45
C ALA A 31 -17.44 1.70 -0.19
N VAL A 32 -16.38 0.90 -0.28
CA VAL A 32 -15.70 0.35 0.92
C VAL A 32 -14.88 1.40 1.68
N GLY A 33 -14.69 2.60 1.14
CA GLY A 33 -14.01 3.70 1.83
C GLY A 33 -12.51 3.87 1.53
N LYS A 34 -12.06 3.45 0.34
CA LYS A 34 -10.68 3.65 -0.15
C LYS A 34 -10.25 5.12 -0.13
N THR A 35 -11.07 6.00 -0.71
CA THR A 35 -10.85 7.44 -0.75
C THR A 35 -10.80 8.04 0.65
N CYS A 36 -11.74 7.68 1.52
CA CYS A 36 -11.75 8.16 2.90
C CYS A 36 -10.50 7.71 3.68
N LEU A 37 -10.04 6.48 3.45
CA LEU A 37 -8.81 5.96 4.03
C LEU A 37 -7.60 6.80 3.63
N LEU A 38 -7.46 7.08 2.33
CA LEU A 38 -6.34 7.85 1.79
C LEU A 38 -6.37 9.31 2.24
N MET A 39 -7.54 9.97 2.14
CA MET A 39 -7.69 11.38 2.54
C MET A 39 -7.45 11.58 4.03
N SER A 40 -7.99 10.69 4.87
CA SER A 40 -7.76 10.76 6.32
C SER A 40 -6.28 10.64 6.68
N TYR A 41 -5.55 9.81 5.94
CA TYR A 41 -4.12 9.64 6.16
C TYR A 41 -3.30 10.82 5.65
N ALA A 42 -3.65 11.34 4.48
CA ALA A 42 -2.93 12.43 3.85
C ALA A 42 -3.14 13.78 4.53
N ASN A 43 -4.36 14.04 5.01
CA ASN A 43 -4.76 15.37 5.50
C ASN A 43 -4.84 15.45 7.02
N ASP A 44 -4.60 14.34 7.74
CA ASP A 44 -4.83 14.24 9.19
C ASP A 44 -6.25 14.69 9.59
N ALA A 45 -7.22 14.47 8.70
CA ALA A 45 -8.63 14.85 8.86
C ALA A 45 -9.54 14.01 7.95
N PHE A 46 -10.72 13.62 8.45
CA PHE A 46 -11.73 12.93 7.63
C PHE A 46 -12.41 13.91 6.67
N PRO A 47 -12.66 13.53 5.40
CA PRO A 47 -13.33 14.42 4.44
C PRO A 47 -14.79 14.70 4.83
N GLU A 48 -15.19 15.97 4.83
CA GLU A 48 -16.58 16.39 5.09
C GLU A 48 -17.49 16.18 3.85
N GLU A 49 -16.91 16.17 2.66
CA GLU A 49 -17.62 15.97 1.39
C GLU A 49 -17.15 14.71 0.68
N TYR A 50 -18.09 13.92 0.16
CA TYR A 50 -17.81 12.72 -0.62
C TYR A 50 -17.92 13.00 -2.11
N VAL A 51 -16.79 12.94 -2.81
CA VAL A 51 -16.72 12.95 -4.27
C VAL A 51 -16.30 11.54 -4.74
N PRO A 52 -17.09 10.85 -5.59
CA PRO A 52 -16.71 9.55 -6.12
C PRO A 52 -15.41 9.62 -6.94
N THR A 53 -14.43 8.79 -6.58
CA THR A 53 -13.13 8.77 -7.25
C THR A 53 -13.16 8.02 -8.57
N VAL A 54 -12.58 8.62 -9.60
CA VAL A 54 -12.19 7.94 -10.85
C VAL A 54 -10.73 7.53 -10.75
N PHE A 55 -9.84 8.51 -10.57
CA PHE A 55 -8.43 8.35 -10.19
C PHE A 55 -7.96 9.60 -9.46
N ASP A 56 -7.26 9.43 -8.35
CA ASP A 56 -6.60 10.52 -7.62
C ASP A 56 -5.21 10.09 -7.14
N HIS A 57 -4.31 11.08 -7.01
CA HIS A 57 -2.96 10.86 -6.51
C HIS A 57 -2.60 11.87 -5.42
N TYR A 58 -2.16 11.37 -4.27
CA TYR A 58 -1.66 12.15 -3.15
C TYR A 58 -0.23 11.76 -2.84
N ALA A 59 0.60 12.69 -2.36
CA ALA A 59 1.96 12.39 -1.93
C ALA A 59 2.16 12.84 -0.48
N VAL A 60 2.66 11.94 0.36
CA VAL A 60 2.89 12.19 1.79
C VAL A 60 4.32 11.81 2.17
N THR A 61 4.90 12.51 3.15
CA THR A 61 6.20 12.13 3.71
C THR A 61 6.00 11.24 4.92
N VAL A 62 6.61 10.06 4.90
CA VAL A 62 6.45 9.04 5.94
C VAL A 62 7.81 8.73 6.57
N THR A 63 7.84 8.47 7.87
CA THR A 63 9.08 8.09 8.58
C THR A 63 8.99 6.64 9.03
N VAL A 64 9.84 5.78 8.47
CA VAL A 64 9.91 4.34 8.79
C VAL A 64 11.35 3.97 9.10
N GLY A 65 11.59 3.31 10.25
CA GLY A 65 12.94 2.96 10.68
C GLY A 65 13.89 4.15 10.83
N GLY A 66 13.36 5.33 11.19
CA GLY A 66 14.12 6.58 11.32
C GLY A 66 14.51 7.26 10.00
N LYS A 67 14.08 6.73 8.85
CA LYS A 67 14.31 7.32 7.51
C LYS A 67 13.03 7.88 6.93
N GLN A 68 13.13 9.03 6.28
CA GLN A 68 12.01 9.65 5.57
C GLN A 68 11.90 9.11 4.14
N HIS A 69 10.69 8.76 3.74
CA HIS A 69 10.33 8.33 2.40
C HIS A 69 9.19 9.18 1.86
N LEU A 70 9.14 9.35 0.54
CA LEU A 70 7.98 9.93 -0.14
C LEU A 70 7.06 8.79 -0.56
N LEU A 71 5.81 8.80 -0.12
CA LEU A 71 4.81 7.80 -0.46
C LEU A 71 3.74 8.43 -1.35
N GLY A 72 3.67 7.99 -2.60
CA GLY A 72 2.58 8.29 -3.53
C GLY A 72 1.42 7.32 -3.30
N LEU A 73 0.26 7.86 -2.99
CA LEU A 73 -1.00 7.16 -2.75
C LEU A 73 -1.87 7.31 -4.00
N TYR A 74 -2.19 6.20 -4.65
CA TYR A 74 -2.98 6.16 -5.88
C TYR A 74 -4.34 5.56 -5.56
N ASP A 75 -5.37 6.40 -5.56
CA ASP A 75 -6.75 6.00 -5.36
C ASP A 75 -7.35 5.52 -6.69
N THR A 76 -8.17 4.46 -6.64
CA THR A 76 -8.77 3.88 -7.83
C THR A 76 -10.27 3.61 -7.64
N ALA A 77 -11.03 3.72 -8.73
CA ALA A 77 -12.44 3.34 -8.73
C ALA A 77 -12.61 1.82 -8.53
N GLY A 78 -13.55 1.46 -7.66
CA GLY A 78 -13.88 0.06 -7.34
C GLY A 78 -15.08 -0.50 -8.10
N GLN A 79 -15.71 0.26 -9.00
CA GLN A 79 -16.82 -0.21 -9.81
C GLN A 79 -16.32 -0.94 -11.06
N GLU A 80 -17.11 -1.89 -11.54
CA GLU A 80 -16.81 -2.69 -12.73
C GLU A 80 -16.64 -1.85 -14.00
N ASP A 81 -17.35 -0.72 -14.09
CA ASP A 81 -17.24 0.24 -15.20
C ASP A 81 -15.80 0.72 -15.45
N TYR A 82 -14.94 0.63 -14.42
CA TYR A 82 -13.55 1.06 -14.48
C TYR A 82 -12.54 -0.10 -14.61
N ASN A 83 -12.98 -1.35 -14.78
CA ASN A 83 -12.10 -2.53 -14.86
C ASN A 83 -11.03 -2.43 -15.96
N GLN A 84 -11.33 -1.76 -17.08
CA GLN A 84 -10.35 -1.58 -18.16
C GLN A 84 -9.37 -0.42 -17.91
N LEU A 85 -9.79 0.58 -17.11
CA LEU A 85 -8.98 1.77 -16.84
C LEU A 85 -8.10 1.58 -15.61
N ARG A 86 -8.59 0.88 -14.59
CA ARG A 86 -7.89 0.65 -13.32
C ARG A 86 -6.47 0.07 -13.49
N PRO A 87 -6.23 -0.92 -14.38
CA PRO A 87 -4.89 -1.46 -14.58
C PRO A 87 -3.87 -0.46 -15.11
N LEU A 88 -4.30 0.66 -15.70
CA LEU A 88 -3.39 1.74 -16.13
C LEU A 88 -2.65 2.38 -14.95
N SER A 89 -3.17 2.26 -13.73
CA SER A 89 -2.52 2.74 -12.51
C SER A 89 -1.47 1.77 -11.95
N TYR A 90 -1.39 0.52 -12.42
CA TYR A 90 -0.55 -0.53 -11.81
C TYR A 90 0.94 -0.51 -12.13
N PRO A 91 1.41 -0.03 -13.30
CA PRO A 91 2.84 0.01 -13.60
C PRO A 91 3.65 0.73 -12.53
N ASN A 92 4.82 0.18 -12.21
CA ASN A 92 5.77 0.70 -11.22
C ASN A 92 5.23 0.79 -9.78
N THR A 93 4.23 -0.02 -9.43
CA THR A 93 3.72 -0.09 -8.05
C THR A 93 4.68 -0.85 -7.15
N ASP A 94 5.01 -0.29 -5.99
CA ASP A 94 5.84 -0.95 -4.98
C ASP A 94 5.00 -1.80 -4.00
N VAL A 95 3.74 -1.40 -3.73
CA VAL A 95 2.79 -2.15 -2.88
C VAL A 95 1.33 -1.86 -3.26
N PHE A 96 0.47 -2.87 -3.13
CA PHE A 96 -0.99 -2.69 -3.22
C PHE A 96 -1.66 -2.76 -1.84
N LEU A 97 -2.71 -1.96 -1.65
CA LEU A 97 -3.68 -2.16 -0.57
C LEU A 97 -4.98 -2.70 -1.17
N ILE A 98 -5.45 -3.83 -0.68
CA ILE A 98 -6.77 -4.36 -1.03
C ILE A 98 -7.71 -4.04 0.12
N CYS A 99 -8.71 -3.19 -0.12
CA CYS A 99 -9.69 -2.79 0.87
C CYS A 99 -11.00 -3.56 0.71
N PHE A 100 -11.57 -4.00 1.81
CA PHE A 100 -12.95 -4.48 1.88
C PHE A 100 -13.68 -3.86 3.06
N SER A 101 -15.00 -3.74 2.99
CA SER A 101 -15.80 -3.29 4.13
C SER A 101 -16.27 -4.48 4.94
N VAL A 102 -16.01 -4.44 6.23
CA VAL A 102 -16.39 -5.47 7.21
C VAL A 102 -17.89 -5.54 7.50
N VAL A 103 -18.62 -4.45 7.23
CA VAL A 103 -20.09 -4.42 7.28
C VAL A 103 -20.71 -4.84 5.94
N ASN A 104 -19.88 -5.08 4.92
CA ASN A 104 -20.27 -5.64 3.64
C ASN A 104 -19.52 -6.95 3.36
N PRO A 105 -20.00 -8.10 3.85
CA PRO A 105 -19.35 -9.39 3.67
C PRO A 105 -19.07 -9.78 2.21
N ALA A 106 -19.89 -9.33 1.26
CA ALA A 106 -19.65 -9.57 -0.16
C ALA A 106 -18.30 -8.97 -0.61
N SER A 107 -17.95 -7.78 -0.10
CA SER A 107 -16.67 -7.15 -0.43
C SER A 107 -15.45 -7.93 0.07
N TYR A 108 -15.59 -8.72 1.14
CA TYR A 108 -14.54 -9.64 1.58
C TYR A 108 -14.43 -10.84 0.64
N HIS A 109 -15.56 -11.39 0.18
CA HIS A 109 -15.57 -12.50 -0.75
C HIS A 109 -14.89 -12.12 -2.08
N ASN A 110 -15.22 -10.93 -2.60
CA ASN A 110 -14.64 -10.36 -3.81
C ASN A 110 -13.11 -10.20 -3.74
N VAL A 111 -12.51 -10.14 -2.54
CA VAL A 111 -11.04 -10.15 -2.40
C VAL A 111 -10.44 -11.38 -3.06
N GLN A 112 -11.00 -12.57 -2.83
CA GLN A 112 -10.46 -13.81 -3.36
C GLN A 112 -10.92 -14.09 -4.79
N GLU A 113 -12.11 -13.63 -5.15
CA GLU A 113 -12.73 -13.92 -6.45
C GLU A 113 -12.35 -12.92 -7.54
N GLU A 114 -12.11 -11.66 -7.19
CA GLU A 114 -11.88 -10.56 -8.14
C GLU A 114 -10.50 -9.91 -7.92
N TRP A 115 -10.28 -9.31 -6.75
CA TRP A 115 -9.13 -8.40 -6.54
C TRP A 115 -7.78 -9.12 -6.50
N VAL A 116 -7.67 -10.24 -5.80
CA VAL A 116 -6.42 -11.02 -5.76
C VAL A 116 -6.09 -11.64 -7.12
N PRO A 117 -7.03 -12.25 -7.86
CA PRO A 117 -6.81 -12.67 -9.23
C PRO A 117 -6.35 -11.53 -10.15
N GLU A 118 -7.04 -10.38 -10.16
CA GLU A 118 -6.69 -9.24 -11.00
C GLU A 118 -5.24 -8.76 -10.76
N LEU A 119 -4.85 -8.58 -9.49
CA LEU A 119 -3.50 -8.15 -9.13
C LEU A 119 -2.44 -9.20 -9.47
N LYS A 120 -2.76 -10.50 -9.38
CA LYS A 120 -1.83 -11.57 -9.75
C LYS A 120 -1.65 -11.68 -11.26
N ASP A 121 -2.69 -11.40 -12.04
CA ASP A 121 -2.63 -11.42 -13.50
C ASP A 121 -1.85 -10.22 -14.03
N CYS A 122 -2.04 -9.04 -13.43
CA CYS A 122 -1.37 -7.81 -13.87
C CYS A 122 0.04 -7.64 -13.28
N MET A 123 0.22 -7.91 -11.97
CA MET A 123 1.43 -7.56 -11.21
C MET A 123 1.85 -8.67 -10.21
N PRO A 124 2.18 -9.90 -10.68
CA PRO A 124 2.38 -11.09 -9.83
C PRO A 124 3.51 -11.01 -8.79
N HIS A 125 4.43 -10.06 -8.96
CA HIS A 125 5.61 -9.87 -8.11
C HIS A 125 5.44 -8.80 -7.04
N VAL A 126 4.39 -7.98 -7.13
CA VAL A 126 4.17 -6.86 -6.22
C VAL A 126 3.45 -7.37 -4.96
N PRO A 127 3.92 -7.04 -3.75
CA PRO A 127 3.24 -7.41 -2.53
C PRO A 127 1.91 -6.63 -2.38
N TYR A 128 0.96 -7.24 -1.68
CA TYR A 128 -0.28 -6.58 -1.29
C TYR A 128 -0.58 -6.79 0.20
N VAL A 129 -1.24 -5.80 0.79
CA VAL A 129 -1.75 -5.85 2.17
C VAL A 129 -3.27 -5.82 2.13
N LEU A 130 -3.89 -6.75 2.85
CA LEU A 130 -5.34 -6.79 3.02
C LEU A 130 -5.73 -5.85 4.16
N ILE A 131 -6.59 -4.89 3.85
CA ILE A 131 -7.16 -3.91 4.76
C ILE A 131 -8.65 -4.15 4.77
N GLY A 132 -9.30 -3.94 5.89
CA GLY A 132 -10.66 -3.51 5.74
C GLY A 132 -11.15 -2.54 6.76
N THR A 133 -12.32 -2.06 6.41
CA THR A 133 -12.74 -0.71 6.64
C THR A 133 -14.14 -0.78 7.21
N GLN A 134 -14.46 0.14 8.13
CA GLN A 134 -15.78 0.27 8.78
C GLN A 134 -16.14 -0.73 9.90
N ILE A 135 -15.28 -0.98 10.88
CA ILE A 135 -15.70 -1.54 12.20
C ILE A 135 -14.96 -0.88 13.35
N GLY A 136 -15.61 -0.89 14.52
CA GLY A 136 -14.94 -0.86 15.82
C GLY A 136 -15.00 -2.24 16.51
N ALA A 137 -13.97 -3.07 16.35
CA ALA A 137 -13.69 -4.32 17.07
C ALA A 137 -12.16 -4.57 17.28
N GLN A 138 -11.78 -5.73 17.84
CA GLN A 138 -10.62 -5.83 18.77
C GLN A 138 -9.27 -6.41 18.26
N CYS A 139 -9.13 -7.17 17.13
CA CYS A 139 -7.84 -7.27 16.39
C CYS A 139 -7.98 -7.90 14.98
N TYR A 140 -7.20 -7.30 14.08
CA TYR A 140 -7.39 -7.03 12.64
C TYR A 140 -6.71 -5.63 12.49
N LEU A 141 -6.08 -5.26 11.37
CA LEU A 141 -5.62 -3.85 11.23
C LEU A 141 -6.83 -2.99 10.92
N GLU A 142 -7.64 -2.75 11.94
CA GLU A 142 -8.80 -1.89 11.86
C GLU A 142 -8.27 -0.47 11.84
N CYS A 143 -8.38 0.14 10.67
CA CYS A 143 -8.31 1.58 10.58
C CYS A 143 -9.73 2.14 10.44
N SER A 144 -10.06 3.10 11.29
CA SER A 144 -11.21 3.94 11.08
C SER A 144 -10.71 5.24 10.50
N ALA A 145 -10.96 5.46 9.21
CA ALA A 145 -10.66 6.73 8.56
C ALA A 145 -11.31 7.90 9.33
N LEU A 146 -12.53 7.69 9.85
CA LEU A 146 -13.26 8.71 10.61
C LEU A 146 -12.58 9.12 11.90
N THR A 147 -12.04 8.15 12.65
CA THR A 147 -11.42 8.40 13.97
C THR A 147 -9.90 8.41 13.94
N GLN A 148 -9.30 8.18 12.78
CA GLN A 148 -7.85 8.01 12.53
C GLN A 148 -7.16 6.88 13.33
N LYS A 149 -7.91 6.14 14.15
CA LYS A 149 -7.40 4.98 14.88
C LYS A 149 -6.87 3.95 13.90
N GLY A 150 -5.66 3.44 14.13
CA GLY A 150 -5.02 2.38 13.34
C GLY A 150 -4.46 2.81 11.99
N LEU A 151 -4.70 4.05 11.56
CA LEU A 151 -4.36 4.52 10.22
C LEU A 151 -2.86 4.50 9.95
N LYS A 152 -2.05 5.05 10.88
CA LYS A 152 -0.59 5.02 10.75
C LYS A 152 -0.04 3.60 10.67
N ALA A 153 -0.58 2.66 11.45
CA ALA A 153 -0.10 1.27 11.49
C ALA A 153 -0.33 0.56 10.14
N VAL A 154 -1.46 0.83 9.47
CA VAL A 154 -1.75 0.31 8.12
C VAL A 154 -0.68 0.73 7.13
N PHE A 155 -0.37 2.03 7.07
CA PHE A 155 0.63 2.54 6.11
C PHE A 155 2.06 2.17 6.51
N ASP A 156 2.39 2.15 7.80
CA ASP A 156 3.69 1.67 8.28
C ASP A 156 3.93 0.21 7.84
N GLU A 157 2.95 -0.68 8.03
CA GLU A 157 3.06 -2.08 7.59
C GLU A 157 3.17 -2.19 6.06
N ALA A 158 2.38 -1.43 5.31
CA ALA A 158 2.50 -1.39 3.85
C ALA A 158 3.91 -1.00 3.40
N ILE A 159 4.50 0.03 4.00
CA ILE A 159 5.87 0.47 3.70
C ILE A 159 6.89 -0.59 4.15
N LEU A 160 6.70 -1.20 5.32
CA LEU A 160 7.59 -2.25 5.82
C LEU A 160 7.62 -3.47 4.91
N THR A 161 6.50 -3.83 4.26
CA THR A 161 6.47 -4.95 3.30
C THR A 161 7.31 -4.70 2.05
N ILE A 162 7.49 -3.43 1.64
CA ILE A 162 8.39 -3.05 0.54
C ILE A 162 9.85 -3.33 0.92
N PHE A 163 10.25 -2.98 2.15
CA PHE A 163 11.63 -3.14 2.62
C PHE A 163 11.95 -4.55 3.14
N HIS A 164 10.93 -5.27 3.62
CA HIS A 164 11.07 -6.60 4.22
C HIS A 164 10.03 -7.57 3.62
N PRO A 165 10.15 -7.91 2.32
CA PRO A 165 9.21 -8.83 1.69
C PRO A 165 9.25 -10.19 2.39
N LYS A 166 8.11 -10.66 2.90
CA LYS A 166 7.99 -12.00 3.50
C LYS A 166 8.29 -13.06 2.43
N LYS A 167 9.33 -13.88 2.66
CA LYS A 167 9.67 -14.99 1.76
C LYS A 167 8.48 -15.95 1.64
N LYS A 168 8.04 -16.25 0.41
CA LYS A 168 6.98 -17.26 0.15
C LYS A 168 7.39 -18.60 0.80
N LYS A 169 6.60 -19.13 1.73
CA LYS A 169 6.76 -20.53 2.19
C LYS A 169 6.57 -21.43 0.96
N LYS A 170 7.56 -22.25 0.64
CA LYS A 170 7.43 -23.29 -0.38
C LYS A 170 6.29 -24.22 0.04
N ARG A 171 5.32 -24.43 -0.85
CA ARG A 171 4.24 -25.39 -0.66
C ARG A 171 4.89 -26.78 -0.50
N CYS A 172 4.87 -27.35 0.70
CA CYS A 172 5.30 -28.73 0.88
C CYS A 172 4.25 -29.62 0.21
N SER A 173 4.71 -30.45 -0.72
CA SER A 173 3.96 -31.59 -1.21
C SER A 173 3.83 -32.61 -0.09
N GLU A 174 2.64 -33.22 -0.03
CA GLU A 174 2.27 -34.43 0.72
C GLU A 174 1.79 -34.26 2.17
N GLY A 175 0.51 -34.64 2.35
CA GLY A 175 0.08 -35.50 3.44
C GLY A 175 -0.24 -34.85 4.78
N HIS A 176 -1.52 -34.94 5.16
CA HIS A 176 -2.08 -34.80 6.51
C HIS A 176 -2.50 -33.38 6.98
N SER A 177 -3.83 -33.20 6.94
CA SER A 177 -4.70 -32.41 7.82
C SER A 177 -4.06 -31.18 8.48
N CYS A 178 -4.25 -30.02 7.86
CA CYS A 178 -4.04 -28.74 8.53
C CYS A 178 -5.41 -28.13 8.82
N CYS A 179 -5.70 -27.89 10.09
CA CYS A 179 -6.90 -27.22 10.58
C CYS A 179 -7.19 -25.94 9.78
N SER A 180 -8.42 -25.86 9.28
CA SER A 180 -9.00 -24.64 8.74
C SER A 180 -9.37 -23.73 9.91
N ILE A 181 -8.85 -22.50 9.91
CA ILE A 181 -9.30 -21.45 10.82
C ILE A 181 -10.62 -20.93 10.24
N ILE A 182 -11.66 -21.00 11.07
CA ILE A 182 -13.01 -20.45 10.86
C ILE A 182 -12.92 -18.92 10.95
#